data_AF-A0A965VBF3-F1
#
_entry.id   AF-A0A965VBF3-F1
#
_cell.length_a   1.000
_cell.length_b   1.000
_cell.length_c   1.000
_cell.angle_alpha   90.00
_cell.angle_beta   90.00
_cell.angle_gamma   90.00
#
_symmetry.space_group_name_H-M   'P 1'
#
loop_
_entity.id
_entity.type
_entity.pdbx_description
1 polymer ?
#
loop_
_entity_poly.entity_id
_entity_poly.type
_entity_poly.pdbx_seq_one_letter_code
_entity_poly.pdbx_strand_id
1 'polypeptide(L)' 'KSGTAQKLVLNMISTSVMIQLGRVEDNKMVNMQLTNEKLVDRGTKMLMEKSGITDYEKAKDLLLSQGSVKKALLH' A
#
# COMPACT_ATOMS: atom_id res chain seq x y z
N LYS A 1 16.72 19.48 18.90
CA LYS A 1 17.47 18.81 17.80
C LYS A 1 17.41 17.29 17.91
N SER A 2 17.54 16.71 19.11
CA SER A 2 17.53 15.24 19.32
C SER A 2 16.25 14.52 18.86
N GLY A 3 15.06 15.15 18.96
CA GLY A 3 13.81 14.54 18.53
C GLY A 3 13.71 14.23 17.03
N THR A 4 14.29 15.07 16.17
CA THR A 4 14.33 14.83 14.72
C THR A 4 15.21 13.62 14.39
N ALA A 5 16.37 13.51 15.05
CA ALA A 5 17.27 12.38 14.86
C ALA A 5 16.61 11.06 15.31
N GLN A 6 15.95 11.06 16.47
CA GLN A 6 15.21 9.90 16.96
C GLN A 6 14.09 9.47 16.00
N LYS A 7 13.32 10.42 15.47
CA LYS A 7 12.26 10.14 14.48
C LYS A 7 12.83 9.52 13.20
N LEU A 8 13.94 10.05 12.70
CA LEU A 8 14.59 9.51 11.50
C LEU A 8 15.06 8.07 11.74
N VAL A 9 15.73 7.81 12.86
CA VAL A 9 16.19 6.46 13.21
C VAL A 9 15.01 5.49 13.33
N LEU A 10 13.95 5.87 14.05
CA LEU A 10 12.76 5.03 14.20
C LEU A 10 12.03 4.77 12.87
N ASN A 11 11.92 5.79 12.02
CA ASN A 11 11.33 5.67 10.70
C ASN A 11 12.15 4.73 9.80
N MET A 12 13.49 4.82 9.86
CA MET A 12 14.36 3.92 9.10
C MET A 12 14.18 2.47 9.56
N ILE A 13 14.26 2.21 10.86
CA ILE A 13 14.11 0.85 11.41
C ILE A 13 12.75 0.26 11.04
N SER A 14 11.66 0.98 11.32
CA SER A 14 10.30 0.50 11.05
C SER A 14 10.06 0.28 9.54
N THR A 15 10.56 1.17 8.68
CA THR A 15 10.43 1.02 7.23
C THR A 15 11.23 -0.18 6.71
N SER A 16 12.47 -0.37 7.18
CA SER A 16 13.30 -1.53 6.80
C SER A 16 12.63 -2.86 7.18
N VAL A 17 12.02 -2.94 8.36
CA VAL A 17 11.26 -4.14 8.78
C VAL A 17 10.05 -4.37 7.88
N MET A 18 9.30 -3.33 7.53
CA MET A 18 8.13 -3.48 6.65
C MET A 18 8.49 -3.92 5.23
N ILE A 19 9.66 -3.51 4.73
CA ILE A 19 10.20 -4.00 3.45
C ILE A 19 10.55 -5.48 3.55
N GLN A 20 11.28 -5.91 4.60
CA GLN A 20 11.64 -7.33 4.76
C GLN A 20 10.43 -8.26 4.96
N LEU A 21 9.35 -7.76 5.56
CA LEU A 21 8.08 -8.50 5.68
C LEU A 21 7.27 -8.54 4.37
N GLY A 22 7.78 -7.97 3.26
CA GLY A 22 7.10 -7.95 1.97
C GLY A 22 5.80 -7.14 1.97
N ARG A 23 5.68 -6.13 2.85
CA ARG A 23 4.53 -5.22 2.93
C ARG A 23 4.69 -3.99 2.04
N VAL A 24 5.89 -3.80 1.51
CA VAL A 24 6.26 -2.79 0.51
C VAL A 24 6.84 -3.54 -0.68
N GLU A 25 6.39 -3.18 -1.87
CA GLU A 25 6.93 -3.68 -3.14
C GLU A 25 7.41 -2.48 -3.95
N ASP A 26 8.63 -2.54 -4.45
CA ASP A 26 9.35 -1.42 -5.05
C ASP A 26 9.36 -0.21 -4.09
N ASN A 27 8.64 0.86 -4.44
CA ASN A 27 8.45 2.06 -3.63
C ASN A 27 6.97 2.26 -3.21
N LYS A 28 6.14 1.22 -3.34
CA LYS A 28 4.70 1.26 -3.07
C LYS A 28 4.35 0.40 -1.86
N MET A 29 3.55 0.94 -0.94
CA MET A 29 3.04 0.19 0.21
C MET A 29 1.83 -0.64 -0.24
N VAL A 30 2.00 -1.95 -0.40
CA VAL A 30 0.96 -2.84 -0.96
C VAL A 30 0.04 -3.43 0.10
N ASN A 31 0.42 -3.34 1.38
CA ASN A 31 -0.36 -3.82 2.51
C ASN A 31 -0.86 -2.68 3.41
N MET A 32 -1.57 -1.74 2.81
CA MET A 32 -2.21 -0.63 3.52
C MET A 32 -3.62 -1.01 3.98
N GLN A 33 -4.03 -0.47 5.13
CA GLN A 33 -5.43 -0.57 5.56
C GLN A 33 -6.25 0.53 4.88
N LEU A 34 -7.36 0.15 4.24
CA LEU A 34 -8.22 1.04 3.48
C LEU A 34 -9.25 1.72 4.41
N THR A 35 -8.77 2.57 5.32
CA THR A 35 -9.62 3.17 6.37
C THR A 35 -10.31 4.48 5.94
N ASN A 36 -9.95 5.03 4.78
CA ASN A 36 -10.55 6.25 4.25
C ASN A 36 -10.53 6.26 2.72
N GLU A 37 -11.32 7.16 2.13
CA GLU A 37 -11.48 7.29 0.68
C GLU A 37 -10.16 7.57 -0.04
N LYS A 38 -9.24 8.34 0.55
CA LYS A 38 -7.91 8.62 -0.03
C LYS A 38 -7.07 7.35 -0.16
N LEU A 39 -7.12 6.47 0.84
CA LEU A 39 -6.40 5.20 0.82
C LEU A 39 -7.05 4.21 -0.14
N VAL A 40 -8.39 4.21 -0.24
CA VAL A 40 -9.12 3.45 -1.26
C VAL A 40 -8.70 3.90 -2.66
N ASP A 41 -8.78 5.19 -2.99
CA ASP A 41 -8.39 5.71 -4.29
C ASP A 41 -6.92 5.41 -4.65
N ARG A 42 -6.02 5.58 -3.66
CA ARG A 42 -4.60 5.26 -3.84
C ARG A 42 -4.39 3.77 -4.11
N GLY A 43 -5.11 2.89 -3.41
CA GLY A 43 -5.07 1.45 -3.61
C GLY A 43 -5.61 1.05 -4.98
N THR A 44 -6.72 1.66 -5.42
CA THR A 44 -7.34 1.39 -6.73
C THR A 44 -6.37 1.75 -7.85
N LYS A 45 -5.74 2.93 -7.78
CA LYS A 45 -4.72 3.34 -8.76
C LYS A 45 -3.53 2.39 -8.81
N MET A 46 -3.03 1.94 -7.66
CA MET A 46 -1.95 0.94 -7.63
C MET A 46 -2.37 -0.39 -8.25
N LEU A 47 -3.61 -0.82 -8.00
CA LEU A 47 -4.13 -2.06 -8.55
C LEU A 47 -4.31 -1.97 -10.07
N MET A 48 -4.80 -0.84 -10.57
CA MET A 48 -4.90 -0.56 -12.01
C MET A 48 -3.52 -0.53 -12.67
N GLU A 49 -2.55 0.17 -12.07
CA GLU A 49 -1.16 0.24 -12.55
C GLU A 49 -0.52 -1.16 -12.67
N LYS A 50 -0.75 -2.05 -11.70
CA LYS A 50 -0.13 -3.39 -11.68
C LYS A 50 -0.91 -4.46 -12.43
N SER A 51 -2.24 -4.41 -12.43
CA SER A 51 -3.11 -5.45 -13.03
C SER A 51 -3.52 -5.13 -14.47
N GLY A 52 -3.27 -3.90 -14.94
CA GLY A 52 -3.70 -3.44 -16.26
C GLY A 52 -5.21 -3.22 -16.40
N ILE A 53 -5.95 -3.22 -15.28
CA ILE A 53 -7.39 -2.94 -15.29
C ILE A 53 -7.59 -1.46 -15.63
N THR A 54 -8.30 -1.19 -16.73
CA THR A 54 -8.63 0.17 -17.18
C THR A 54 -9.88 0.74 -16.53
N ASP A 55 -10.72 -0.12 -15.95
CA ASP A 55 -11.97 0.24 -15.30
C ASP A 55 -11.77 0.48 -13.79
N TYR A 56 -11.94 1.72 -13.37
CA TYR A 56 -11.73 2.14 -11.99
C TYR A 56 -12.72 1.50 -11.01
N GLU A 57 -14.00 1.39 -11.37
CA GLU A 57 -15.02 0.84 -10.47
C GLU A 57 -14.77 -0.66 -10.24
N LYS A 58 -14.42 -1.40 -11.29
CA LYS A 58 -14.03 -2.82 -11.15
C LYS A 58 -12.80 -3.00 -10.26
N ALA A 59 -11.79 -2.15 -10.43
CA ALA A 59 -10.59 -2.21 -9.60
C ALA A 59 -10.89 -1.87 -8.13
N LYS A 60 -11.79 -0.90 -7.89
CA LYS A 60 -12.23 -0.51 -6.55
C LYS A 60 -13.01 -1.62 -5.87
N ASP A 61 -13.96 -2.25 -6.57
CA ASP A 61 -14.74 -3.36 -6.04
C ASP A 61 -13.86 -4.57 -5.71
N LEU A 62 -12.92 -4.90 -6.59
CA LEU A 62 -11.93 -5.95 -6.36
C LEU A 62 -11.06 -5.63 -5.13
N LEU A 63 -10.61 -4.39 -5.00
CA LEU A 63 -9.82 -3.95 -3.86
C LEU A 63 -10.60 -4.03 -2.54
N LEU A 64 -11.88 -3.63 -2.54
CA LEU A 64 -12.73 -3.67 -1.36
C LEU A 64 -13.07 -5.11 -0.94
N SER A 65 -13.28 -6.01 -1.89
CA SER A 65 -13.52 -7.43 -1.60
C SER A 65 -12.30 -8.13 -0.99
N GLN A 66 -11.09 -7.77 -1.42
CA GLN A 66 -9.83 -8.40 -0.97
C GLN A 66 -9.17 -7.68 0.21
N GLY A 67 -9.56 -6.43 0.48
CA GLY A 67 -9.14 -5.62 1.62
C GLY A 67 -7.69 -5.08 1.57
N SER A 68 -6.85 -5.53 0.63
CA SER A 68 -5.50 -5.00 0.42
C SER A 68 -5.04 -5.20 -1.02
N VAL A 69 -4.18 -4.29 -1.51
CA VAL A 69 -3.65 -4.33 -2.88
C VAL A 69 -2.88 -5.63 -3.14
N LYS A 70 -2.07 -6.08 -2.18
CA LYS A 70 -1.30 -7.33 -2.32
C LYS A 70 -2.20 -8.57 -2.51
N LYS A 71 -3.30 -8.67 -1.75
CA LYS A 71 -4.25 -9.78 -1.89
C LYS A 71 -5.01 -9.71 -3.22
N ALA A 72 -5.39 -8.50 -3.64
CA ALA A 72 -6.05 -8.29 -4.92
C ALA A 72 -5.17 -8.62 -6.14
N LEU A 73 -3.85 -8.51 -6.03
CA LEU A 73 -2.89 -8.85 -7.08
C LEU A 73 -2.54 -10.34 -7.17
N LEU A 74 -2.71 -11.08 -6.08
CA LEU A 74 -2.43 -12.52 -6.02
C LEU A 74 -3.65 -13.37 -6.43
N HIS A 75 -4.71 -12.72 -6.90
CA HIS A 75 -6.02 -13.32 -7.14
C HIS A 75 -6.26 -13.70 -8.60
#